data_AF-A0A948SU11-F1
#
_entry.id   AF-A0A948SU11-F1
#
_cell.length_a   1.000
_cell.length_b   1.000
_cell.length_c   1.000
_cell.angle_alpha   90.00
_cell.angle_beta   90.00
_cell.angle_gamma   90.00
#
_symmetry.space_group_name_H-M   'P 1'
#
loop_
_entity.id
_entity.type
_entity.pdbx_description
1 polymer ?
#
loop_
_entity_poly.entity_id
_entity_poly.type
_entity_poly.pdbx_seq_one_letter_code
_entity_poly.pdbx_strand_id
1 'polypeptide(L)'
;MASATGHPEPLVRESCVAALGSLGDERGLPAILHACGDKPAVRRRAVISLAPFDSPESTAALRNALTDRDWQVRQAAEDLLAAAGLSDAHEGTEES
;
A
#
# COMPACT_ATOMS: atom_id res chain seq x y z
N MET A 1 7.14 21.50 10.25
CA MET A 1 7.28 20.07 9.91
C MET A 1 6.03 19.66 9.15
N ALA A 2 6.08 19.66 7.83
CA ALA A 2 4.97 19.23 6.99
C ALA A 2 4.92 17.70 7.04
N SER A 3 4.03 17.15 7.86
CA SER A 3 3.73 15.73 7.88
C SER A 3 3.24 15.34 6.48
N ALA A 4 3.85 14.31 5.87
CA ALA A 4 3.48 13.80 4.54
C ALA A 4 1.98 13.45 4.39
N THR A 5 1.29 13.31 5.53
CA THR A 5 -0.13 12.98 5.66
C THR A 5 -1.00 14.15 6.17
N GLY A 6 -0.42 15.32 6.47
CA GLY A 6 -1.12 16.42 7.14
C GLY A 6 -1.66 17.53 6.22
N HIS A 7 -1.39 17.47 4.91
CA HIS A 7 -1.83 18.50 3.97
C HIS A 7 -3.34 18.39 3.71
N PRO A 8 -4.13 19.49 3.68
CA PRO A 8 -5.59 19.42 3.51
C PRO A 8 -6.00 18.80 2.17
N GLU A 9 -5.22 19.04 1.12
CA GLU A 9 -5.47 18.54 -0.24
C GLU A 9 -5.08 17.05 -0.40
N PRO A 10 -6.04 16.15 -0.69
CA PRO A 10 -5.77 14.72 -0.87
C PRO A 10 -4.78 14.41 -1.99
N LEU A 11 -4.78 15.18 -3.09
CA LEU A 11 -3.85 14.97 -4.21
C LEU A 11 -2.38 15.20 -3.79
N VAL A 12 -2.15 16.16 -2.89
CA VAL A 12 -0.82 16.43 -2.35
C VAL A 12 -0.39 15.28 -1.44
N ARG A 13 -1.28 14.79 -0.58
CA ARG A 13 -0.99 13.62 0.27
C ARG A 13 -0.69 12.38 -0.56
N GLU A 14 -1.46 12.13 -1.62
CA GLU A 14 -1.20 11.04 -2.55
C GLU A 14 0.20 11.14 -3.18
N SER A 15 0.56 12.33 -3.67
CA SER A 15 1.89 12.58 -4.25
C SER A 15 3.01 12.37 -3.23
N CYS A 16 2.82 12.81 -1.99
CA CYS A 16 3.79 12.58 -0.92
C CYS A 16 3.97 11.09 -0.61
N VAL A 17 2.88 10.33 -0.50
CA VAL A 17 2.91 8.89 -0.25
C VAL A 17 3.58 8.15 -1.40
N ALA A 18 3.29 8.55 -2.64
CA ALA A 18 3.95 8.03 -3.83
C ALA A 18 5.47 8.22 -3.76
N ALA A 19 5.90 9.44 -3.46
CA ALA A 19 7.32 9.78 -3.34
C ALA A 19 8.00 8.97 -2.23
N LEU A 20 7.37 8.82 -1.06
CA LEU A 20 7.90 7.99 0.03
C LEU A 20 8.04 6.52 -0.37
N GLY A 21 7.04 5.98 -1.07
CA GLY A 21 7.11 4.61 -1.60
C GLY A 21 8.26 4.45 -2.59
N SER A 22 8.39 5.36 -3.56
CA SER A 22 9.48 5.31 -4.55
C SER A 22 10.87 5.49 -3.94
N LEU A 23 10.99 6.16 -2.79
CA LEU A 23 12.26 6.26 -2.07
C LEU A 23 12.64 4.95 -1.37
N GLY A 24 11.66 4.12 -0.98
CA GLY A 24 11.91 2.85 -0.29
C GLY A 24 12.58 3.01 1.07
N ASP A 25 12.54 4.20 1.66
CA ASP A 25 13.19 4.48 2.95
C ASP A 25 12.27 4.06 4.10
N GLU A 26 12.74 3.17 4.97
CA GLU A 26 12.00 2.68 6.14
C GLU A 26 11.48 3.80 7.05
N ARG A 27 12.15 4.96 7.07
CA ARG A 27 11.68 6.15 7.83
C ARG A 27 10.35 6.69 7.30
N GLY A 28 10.02 6.40 6.04
CA GLY A 28 8.75 6.77 5.39
C GLY A 28 7.61 5.79 5.66
N LEU A 29 7.92 4.55 6.08
CA LEU A 29 6.93 3.49 6.28
C LEU A 29 5.80 3.89 7.25
N PRO A 30 6.05 4.51 8.42
CA PRO A 30 4.97 4.93 9.32
C PRO A 30 3.99 5.92 8.68
N ALA A 31 4.48 6.79 7.79
CA ALA A 31 3.64 7.76 7.09
C ALA A 31 2.78 7.08 6.00
N ILE A 32 3.34 6.10 5.31
CA ILE A 32 2.60 5.29 4.32
C ILE A 32 1.52 4.45 5.02
N LEU A 33 1.85 3.79 6.13
CA LEU A 33 0.88 3.03 6.93
C LEU A 33 -0.27 3.90 7.43
N HIS A 34 0.00 5.13 7.86
CA HIS A 34 -1.04 6.07 8.25
C HIS A 34 -1.96 6.45 7.06
N ALA A 35 -1.39 6.58 5.86
CA ALA A 35 -2.14 6.90 4.65
C ALA A 35 -3.10 5.78 4.20
N CYS A 36 -2.89 4.54 4.64
CA CYS A 36 -3.85 3.44 4.46
C CYS A 36 -5.20 3.67 5.15
N GLY A 37 -5.33 4.68 6.03
CA GLY A 37 -6.60 5.07 6.66
C GLY A 37 -7.33 6.26 6.00
N ASP A 38 -6.78 6.83 4.93
CA ASP A 38 -7.24 8.11 4.36
C ASP A 38 -8.40 7.93 3.34
N LYS A 39 -8.60 8.92 2.47
CA LYS A 39 -9.54 8.88 1.35
C LYS A 39 -9.14 7.82 0.32
N PRO A 40 -10.10 7.27 -0.45
CA PRO A 40 -9.85 6.11 -1.30
C PRO A 40 -8.65 6.21 -2.24
N ALA A 41 -8.47 7.36 -2.91
CA ALA A 41 -7.32 7.61 -3.78
C ALA A 41 -5.98 7.51 -3.04
N VAL A 42 -5.91 8.07 -1.83
CA VAL A 42 -4.71 8.04 -0.98
C VAL A 42 -4.45 6.64 -0.42
N ARG A 43 -5.50 5.91 0.00
CA ARG A 43 -5.36 4.52 0.47
C ARG A 43 -4.80 3.61 -0.61
N ARG A 44 -5.33 3.72 -1.84
CA ARG A 44 -4.83 2.96 -2.98
C ARG A 44 -3.36 3.25 -3.22
N ARG A 45 -2.97 4.52 -3.19
CA ARG A 45 -1.56 4.89 -3.35
C ARG A 45 -0.70 4.33 -2.22
N ALA A 46 -1.16 4.41 -0.97
CA ALA A 46 -0.45 3.89 0.18
C ALA A 46 -0.16 2.39 0.03
N VAL A 47 -1.17 1.61 -0.37
CA VAL A 47 -1.02 0.17 -0.66
C VAL A 47 0.04 -0.07 -1.74
N ILE A 48 -0.02 0.63 -2.87
CA ILE A 48 0.98 0.53 -3.95
C ILE A 48 2.38 0.89 -3.44
N SER A 49 2.48 1.93 -2.63
CA SER A 49 3.73 2.42 -2.05
C SER A 49 4.33 1.48 -1.00
N LEU A 50 3.62 0.44 -0.55
CA LEU A 50 4.16 -0.58 0.34
C LEU A 50 4.99 -1.65 -0.41
N ALA A 51 4.92 -1.70 -1.75
CA ALA A 51 5.63 -2.70 -2.56
C ALA A 51 7.14 -2.87 -2.28
N PRO A 52 7.92 -1.81 -2.05
CA PRO A 52 9.35 -1.95 -1.80
C PRO A 52 9.68 -2.26 -0.33
N PHE A 53 8.68 -2.42 0.55
CA PHE A 53 8.88 -2.67 1.97
C PHE A 53 8.56 -4.13 2.32
N ASP A 54 9.57 -4.90 2.69
CA ASP A 54 9.44 -6.28 3.18
C ASP A 54 9.41 -6.33 4.73
N SER A 55 8.47 -5.62 5.32
CA SER A 55 8.27 -5.57 6.78
C SER A 55 7.02 -6.34 7.21
N PRO A 56 6.97 -6.87 8.44
CA PRO A 56 5.74 -7.42 9.00
C PRO A 56 4.57 -6.42 8.97
N GLU A 57 4.86 -5.13 9.19
CA GLU A 57 3.88 -4.05 9.20
C GLU A 57 3.30 -3.78 7.80
N SER A 58 4.15 -3.76 6.76
CA SER A 58 3.68 -3.62 5.37
C SER A 58 2.83 -4.82 4.96
N THR A 59 3.25 -6.03 5.30
CA THR A 59 2.48 -7.26 5.03
C THR A 59 1.11 -7.23 5.72
N ALA A 60 1.06 -6.83 6.99
CA ALA A 60 -0.21 -6.69 7.72
C ALA A 60 -1.12 -5.63 7.08
N ALA A 61 -0.56 -4.51 6.61
CA ALA A 61 -1.31 -3.48 5.93
C ALA A 61 -1.86 -3.96 4.57
N LEU A 62 -1.08 -4.70 3.78
CA LEU A 62 -1.54 -5.32 2.53
C LEU A 62 -2.69 -6.29 2.79
N ARG A 63 -2.59 -7.14 3.81
CA ARG A 63 -3.67 -8.08 4.20
C ARG A 63 -4.94 -7.36 4.63
N ASN A 64 -4.82 -6.27 5.38
CA ASN A 64 -5.98 -5.45 5.74
C ASN A 64 -6.62 -4.81 4.49
N ALA A 65 -5.82 -4.37 3.53
CA ALA A 65 -6.27 -3.75 2.30
C ALA A 65 -7.09 -4.69 1.39
N LEU A 66 -6.92 -6.01 1.51
CA LEU A 66 -7.79 -7.01 0.85
C LEU A 66 -9.26 -6.89 1.26
N THR A 67 -9.54 -6.32 2.43
CA THR A 67 -10.90 -6.12 2.96
C THR A 67 -11.36 -4.66 2.85
N ASP A 68 -10.62 -3.80 2.13
CA ASP A 68 -10.99 -2.40 1.99
C ASP A 68 -12.34 -2.24 1.29
N ARG A 69 -13.09 -1.21 1.68
CA ARG A 69 -14.38 -0.87 1.05
C ARG A 69 -14.26 -0.57 -0.45
N ASP A 70 -13.12 -0.03 -0.87
CA ASP A 70 -12.87 0.35 -2.26
C ASP A 70 -12.25 -0.82 -3.03
N TRP A 71 -12.88 -1.19 -4.15
CA TRP A 71 -12.43 -2.32 -4.96
C TRP A 71 -11.05 -2.11 -5.57
N GLN A 72 -10.65 -0.86 -5.87
CA GLN A 72 -9.34 -0.56 -6.44
C GLN A 72 -8.22 -0.75 -5.42
N VAL A 73 -8.54 -0.56 -4.13
CA VAL A 73 -7.60 -0.81 -3.03
C VAL A 73 -7.42 -2.31 -2.83
N ARG A 74 -8.51 -3.09 -2.86
CA ARG A 74 -8.46 -4.56 -2.78
C ARG A 74 -7.62 -5.17 -3.90
N GLN A 75 -7.90 -4.77 -5.15
CA GLN A 75 -7.14 -5.25 -6.32
C GLN A 75 -5.65 -4.93 -6.21
N ALA A 76 -5.29 -3.71 -5.79
CA ALA A 76 -3.88 -3.36 -5.60
C ALA A 76 -3.20 -4.23 -4.53
N ALA A 77 -3.91 -4.60 -3.46
CA ALA A 77 -3.39 -5.48 -2.43
C ALA A 77 -3.26 -6.93 -2.91
N GLU A 78 -4.22 -7.43 -3.69
CA GLU A 78 -4.16 -8.75 -4.33
C GLU A 78 -2.96 -8.85 -5.27
N ASP A 79 -2.78 -7.87 -6.16
CA ASP A 79 -1.66 -7.81 -7.11
C ASP A 79 -0.30 -7.84 -6.39
N LEU A 80 -0.18 -7.08 -5.28
CA LEU A 80 1.05 -7.00 -4.50
C LEU A 80 1.35 -8.28 -3.72
N LEU A 81 0.33 -8.88 -3.10
CA LEU A 81 0.50 -10.14 -2.38
C LEU A 81 0.82 -11.30 -3.34
N ALA A 82 0.24 -11.29 -4.54
CA ALA A 82 0.59 -12.22 -5.60
C ALA A 82 2.05 -12.02 -6.05
N ALA A 83 2.47 -10.78 -6.31
CA ALA A 83 3.84 -10.45 -6.70
C ALA A 83 4.88 -10.79 -5.62
N ALA A 84 4.53 -10.61 -4.34
CA ALA A 84 5.39 -10.94 -3.20
C ALA A 84 5.38 -12.45 -2.85
N GLY A 85 4.52 -13.27 -3.47
CA GLY A 85 4.35 -14.68 -3.10
C GLY A 85 3.72 -14.87 -1.71
N LEU A 86 3.07 -13.84 -1.17
CA LEU A 86 2.47 -13.79 0.17
C LEU A 86 0.94 -13.98 0.13
N SER A 87 0.36 -14.25 -1.04
CA SER A 87 -1.05 -14.59 -1.19
C SER A 87 -1.34 -15.94 -0.54
N ASP A 88 -2.02 -15.93 0.62
CA ASP A 88 -2.59 -17.13 1.22
C ASP A 88 -3.85 -17.55 0.44
N ALA A 89 -3.69 -18.16 -0.73
CA ALA A 89 -4.58 -19.21 -1.27
C ALA A 89 -4.24 -19.58 -2.73
N HIS A 90 -3.98 -20.87 -2.93
CA HIS A 90 -4.36 -21.73 -4.07
C HIS A 90 -4.29 -21.18 -5.51
N GLU A 91 -3.26 -21.60 -6.24
CA GLU A 91 -3.25 -22.19 -7.60
C GLU A 91 -1.78 -22.14 -8.08
N GLY A 92 -1.13 -23.22 -8.51
CA GLY A 92 -1.65 -24.18 -9.45
C GLY A 92 -1.60 -23.59 -10.87
N THR A 93 -0.46 -23.09 -11.33
CA THR A 93 -0.24 -22.92 -12.77
C THR A 93 0.80 -23.93 -13.23
N GLU A 94 0.26 -25.03 -13.73
CA GLU A 94 0.92 -25.96 -14.64
C GLU A 94 1.57 -25.16 -15.77
N GLU A 95 2.87 -25.37 -15.94
CA GLU A 95 3.60 -24.97 -17.14
C GLU A 95 3.37 -26.09 -18.17
N SER A 96 2.61 -25.78 -19.24
CA SER A 96 2.44 -26.63 -20.43
C SER A 96 3.40 -26.19 -21.54
#